data_AF-A0AAW5EFX8-F1
#
_entry.id   AF-A0AAW5EFX8-F1
#
_cell.length_a   1.000
_cell.length_b   1.000
_cell.length_c   1.000
_cell.angle_alpha   90.00
_cell.angle_beta   90.00
_cell.angle_gamma   90.00
#
_symmetry.space_group_name_H-M   'P 1'
#
loop_
_entity.id
_entity.type
_entity.pdbx_description
1 polymer ?
#
loop_
_entity_poly.entity_id
_entity_poly.type
_entity_poly.pdbx_seq_one_letter_code
_entity_poly.pdbx_strand_id
1 'polypeptide(L)'
;LKIIEFSDYILPNRALEEKELDANLYQHKPFLEEYNAQKGTNLTPTTPVVIAPVGIYSKTIKDLKNLKKGARVAIPNDATNESRALELLEKAGLIELNQNTLKTPLDIKKNPKNLKFIELKAAQLPRALDDVDIAVINSNFALG
;
A
#
# COMPACT_ATOMS: atom_id res chain seq x y z
N LEU A 1 2.47 -18.82 -23.37
CA LEU A 1 2.43 -18.07 -22.10
C LEU A 1 1.29 -18.64 -21.26
N LYS A 2 1.57 -19.11 -20.04
CA LYS A 2 0.55 -19.53 -19.07
C LYS A 2 0.49 -18.45 -17.99
N ILE A 3 -0.69 -17.88 -17.77
CA ILE A 3 -0.91 -16.84 -16.76
C ILE A 3 -1.54 -17.49 -15.53
N ILE A 4 -0.96 -17.24 -14.36
CA ILE A 4 -1.51 -17.64 -13.07
C ILE A 4 -1.79 -16.36 -12.29
N GLU A 5 -3.04 -16.16 -11.93
CA GLU A 5 -3.49 -14.98 -11.19
C GLU A 5 -3.44 -15.22 -9.68
N PHE A 6 -3.03 -14.20 -8.94
CA PHE A 6 -2.94 -14.22 -7.49
C PHE A 6 -3.71 -13.03 -6.92
N SER A 7 -4.33 -13.22 -5.76
CA SER A 7 -5.12 -12.20 -5.07
C SER A 7 -4.39 -11.50 -3.92
N ASP A 8 -3.08 -11.77 -3.75
CA ASP A 8 -2.26 -11.18 -2.69
C ASP A 8 -0.82 -10.93 -3.16
N TYR A 9 -0.05 -10.25 -2.31
CA TYR A 9 1.31 -9.81 -2.60
C TYR A 9 2.42 -10.74 -2.07
N ILE A 10 2.07 -11.85 -1.44
CA ILE A 10 3.02 -12.81 -0.85
C ILE A 10 3.23 -14.00 -1.79
N LEU A 11 2.12 -14.61 -2.25
CA LEU A 11 2.17 -15.83 -3.06
C LEU A 11 2.94 -15.69 -4.38
N PRO A 12 2.89 -14.58 -5.14
CA PRO A 12 3.60 -14.50 -6.42
C PRO A 12 5.12 -14.60 -6.30
N ASN A 13 5.73 -14.04 -5.24
CA ASN A 13 7.17 -14.15 -5.00
C ASN A 13 7.54 -15.54 -4.48
N ARG A 14 6.70 -16.12 -3.63
CA ARG A 14 6.90 -17.50 -3.15
C ARG A 14 6.89 -18.50 -4.31
N ALA A 15 5.90 -18.42 -5.19
CA ALA A 15 5.78 -19.31 -6.34
C ALA A 15 6.95 -19.14 -7.33
N LEU A 16 7.50 -17.93 -7.47
CA LEU A 16 8.72 -17.69 -8.25
C LEU A 16 9.95 -18.33 -7.60
N GLU A 17 10.13 -18.16 -6.28
CA GLU A 17 11.24 -18.77 -5.53
C GLU A 17 11.18 -20.31 -5.56
N GLU A 18 9.97 -20.88 -5.44
CA GLU A 18 9.71 -22.32 -5.51
C GLU A 18 9.78 -22.88 -6.94
N LYS A 19 10.11 -22.03 -7.94
CA LYS A 19 10.22 -22.37 -9.38
C LYS A 19 8.92 -22.89 -10.00
N GLU A 20 7.79 -22.53 -9.42
CA GLU A 20 6.46 -22.76 -10.01
C GLU A 20 6.15 -21.71 -11.10
N LEU A 21 6.83 -20.57 -11.06
CA LEU A 21 6.77 -19.50 -12.05
C LEU A 21 8.17 -19.22 -12.63
N ASP A 22 8.22 -18.84 -13.90
CA ASP A 22 9.45 -18.31 -14.53
C ASP A 22 9.63 -16.81 -14.27
N ALA A 23 8.53 -16.09 -14.04
CA ALA A 23 8.50 -14.65 -13.73
C ALA A 23 7.17 -14.26 -13.07
N ASN A 24 7.15 -13.12 -12.37
CA ASN A 24 5.93 -12.47 -11.92
C ASN A 24 5.91 -10.97 -12.30
N LEU A 25 4.71 -10.39 -12.38
CA LEU A 25 4.50 -8.96 -12.71
C LEU A 25 3.39 -8.39 -11.82
N TYR A 26 3.76 -7.82 -10.67
CA TYR A 26 2.78 -7.24 -9.74
C TYR A 26 3.36 -6.18 -8.77
N GLN A 27 4.67 -6.16 -8.56
CA GLN A 27 5.34 -5.40 -7.51
C GLN A 27 6.24 -4.29 -8.06
N HIS A 28 6.57 -3.33 -7.19
CA HIS A 28 7.60 -2.32 -7.46
C HIS A 28 8.93 -2.68 -6.77
N LYS A 29 10.03 -2.11 -7.27
CA LYS A 29 11.39 -2.40 -6.80
C LYS A 29 11.57 -2.33 -5.26
N PRO A 30 11.07 -1.31 -4.54
CA PRO A 30 11.21 -1.28 -3.08
C PRO A 30 10.57 -2.47 -2.37
N PHE A 31 9.43 -2.98 -2.88
CA PHE A 31 8.74 -4.11 -2.27
C PHE A 31 9.54 -5.40 -2.48
N LEU A 32 10.14 -5.57 -3.66
CA LEU A 32 11.02 -6.70 -3.96
C LEU A 32 12.25 -6.72 -3.05
N GLU A 33 12.88 -5.56 -2.86
CA GLU A 33 14.04 -5.40 -1.98
C GLU A 33 13.68 -5.72 -0.53
N GLU A 34 12.55 -5.22 -0.04
CA GLU A 34 12.05 -5.54 1.30
C GLU A 34 11.68 -7.03 1.44
N TYR A 35 11.02 -7.61 0.44
CA TYR A 35 10.66 -9.03 0.43
C TYR A 35 11.91 -9.91 0.52
N ASN A 36 12.94 -9.62 -0.28
CA ASN A 36 14.22 -10.31 -0.24
C ASN A 36 14.88 -10.17 1.14
N ALA A 37 14.92 -8.96 1.71
CA ALA A 37 15.49 -8.72 3.03
C ALA A 37 14.75 -9.50 4.13
N GLN A 38 13.42 -9.57 4.09
CA GLN A 38 12.61 -10.26 5.08
C GLN A 38 12.60 -11.79 4.93
N LYS A 39 12.66 -12.30 3.70
CA LYS A 39 12.51 -13.74 3.39
C LYS A 39 13.82 -14.45 3.10
N GLY A 40 14.93 -13.71 2.98
CA GLY A 40 16.23 -14.28 2.61
C GLY A 40 16.29 -14.78 1.17
N THR A 41 15.43 -14.26 0.29
CA THR A 41 15.39 -14.60 -1.13
C THR A 41 16.31 -13.69 -1.95
N ASN A 42 16.58 -14.06 -3.20
CA ASN A 42 17.45 -13.29 -4.11
C ASN A 42 16.77 -13.03 -5.45
N LEU A 43 15.48 -12.69 -5.42
CA LEU A 43 14.69 -12.38 -6.60
C LEU A 43 15.16 -11.06 -7.21
N THR A 44 15.36 -11.00 -8.53
CA THR A 44 15.92 -9.81 -9.20
C THR A 44 14.91 -9.16 -10.15
N PRO A 45 14.85 -7.81 -10.21
CA PRO A 45 14.02 -7.13 -11.19
C PRO A 45 14.66 -7.23 -12.58
N THR A 46 13.85 -7.45 -13.62
CA THR A 46 14.31 -7.51 -15.01
C THR A 46 14.15 -6.17 -15.72
N THR A 47 12.91 -5.70 -15.88
CA THR A 47 12.58 -4.42 -16.49
C THR A 47 11.36 -3.78 -15.83
N PRO A 48 11.31 -2.45 -15.70
CA PRO A 48 10.07 -1.74 -15.43
C PRO A 48 9.06 -1.97 -16.56
N VAL A 49 7.78 -2.14 -16.21
CA VAL A 49 6.70 -2.34 -17.21
C VAL A 49 5.62 -1.27 -17.05
N VAL A 50 5.01 -1.17 -15.86
CA VAL A 50 3.92 -0.22 -15.57
C VAL A 50 4.16 0.46 -14.23
N ILE A 51 3.88 1.76 -14.15
CA ILE A 51 3.78 2.50 -12.89
C ILE A 51 2.30 2.61 -12.54
N ALA A 52 1.88 1.90 -11.50
CA ALA A 52 0.53 1.95 -10.98
C ALA A 52 0.42 3.05 -9.90
N PRO A 53 -0.42 4.08 -10.09
CA PRO A 53 -0.62 5.10 -9.07
C PRO A 53 -1.24 4.51 -7.79
N VAL A 54 -1.10 5.22 -6.67
CA VAL A 54 -1.83 4.96 -5.44
C VAL A 54 -2.81 6.11 -5.21
N GLY A 55 -4.01 5.80 -4.74
CA GLY A 55 -5.08 6.79 -4.58
C GLY A 55 -5.67 6.79 -3.18
N ILE A 56 -6.23 7.93 -2.79
CA ILE A 56 -7.10 8.06 -1.61
C ILE A 56 -8.55 7.90 -2.09
N TYR A 57 -9.27 6.95 -1.51
CA TYR A 57 -10.64 6.62 -1.87
C TYR A 57 -11.57 6.80 -0.66
N SER A 58 -12.84 7.07 -0.92
CA SER A 58 -13.90 7.13 0.07
C SER A 58 -15.23 6.71 -0.54
N LYS A 59 -16.10 6.08 0.26
CA LYS A 59 -17.52 5.88 -0.07
C LYS A 59 -18.42 6.98 0.50
N THR A 60 -17.96 7.72 1.51
CA THR A 60 -18.80 8.64 2.31
C THR A 60 -18.53 10.12 2.04
N ILE A 61 -17.34 10.48 1.55
CA ILE A 61 -16.97 11.86 1.21
C ILE A 61 -16.48 11.99 -0.23
N LYS A 62 -16.72 13.16 -0.84
CA LYS A 62 -16.28 13.49 -2.21
C LYS A 62 -15.09 14.44 -2.28
N ASP A 63 -14.72 15.05 -1.15
CA ASP A 63 -13.62 16.00 -1.02
C ASP A 63 -12.93 15.79 0.32
N LEU A 64 -11.60 15.71 0.34
CA LEU A 64 -10.79 15.53 1.55
C LEU A 64 -10.99 16.66 2.56
N LYS A 65 -11.44 17.85 2.13
CA LYS A 65 -11.83 18.95 3.04
C LYS A 65 -12.95 18.55 3.99
N ASN A 66 -13.83 17.65 3.56
CA ASN A 66 -14.96 17.16 4.36
C ASN A 66 -14.56 16.08 5.38
N LEU A 67 -13.30 15.65 5.39
CA LEU A 67 -12.81 14.65 6.34
C LEU A 67 -12.90 15.18 7.78
N LYS A 68 -13.65 14.48 8.63
CA LYS A 68 -13.92 14.90 10.02
C LYS A 68 -12.71 14.65 10.92
N LYS A 69 -12.67 15.35 12.06
CA LYS A 69 -11.71 15.06 13.12
C LYS A 69 -12.00 13.65 13.68
N GLY A 70 -10.97 12.86 13.91
CA GLY A 70 -11.10 11.47 14.37
C GLY A 70 -11.44 10.46 13.28
N ALA A 71 -11.44 10.87 12.00
CA ALA A 71 -11.75 9.99 10.89
C ALA A 71 -10.82 8.78 10.82
N ARG A 72 -11.40 7.64 10.43
CA ARG A 72 -10.71 6.35 10.25
C ARG A 72 -10.08 6.30 8.86
N VAL A 73 -8.81 5.93 8.82
CA VAL A 73 -7.98 5.90 7.61
C VAL A 73 -7.37 4.51 7.47
N ALA A 74 -7.83 3.73 6.49
CA ALA A 74 -7.23 2.44 6.20
C ALA A 74 -6.00 2.59 5.29
N ILE A 75 -4.89 1.93 5.63
CA ILE A 75 -3.64 1.94 4.87
C ILE A 75 -3.08 0.51 4.74
N PRO A 76 -2.24 0.22 3.73
CA PRO A 76 -1.52 -1.04 3.62
C PRO A 76 -0.63 -1.28 4.85
N ASN A 77 -0.42 -2.55 5.22
CA ASN A 77 0.39 -2.96 6.37
C ASN A 77 1.74 -3.58 6.01
N ASP A 78 2.13 -3.54 4.73
CA ASP A 78 3.50 -3.85 4.33
C ASP A 78 4.34 -2.57 4.26
N ALA A 79 5.57 -2.62 4.78
CA ALA A 79 6.37 -1.44 5.09
C ALA A 79 6.50 -0.43 3.93
N THR A 80 6.66 -0.93 2.71
CA THR A 80 6.88 -0.07 1.54
C THR A 80 5.60 0.62 1.06
N ASN A 81 4.47 -0.11 1.01
CA ASN A 81 3.19 0.49 0.62
C ASN A 81 2.60 1.34 1.75
N GLU A 82 2.83 0.98 3.00
CA GLU A 82 2.45 1.77 4.17
C GLU A 82 3.15 3.14 4.14
N SER A 83 4.47 3.15 3.98
CA SER A 83 5.25 4.38 3.84
C SER A 83 4.75 5.24 2.67
N ARG A 84 4.49 4.62 1.50
CA ARG A 84 3.95 5.31 0.33
C ARG A 84 2.56 5.90 0.58
N ALA A 85 1.72 5.21 1.34
CA ALA A 85 0.38 5.67 1.71
C ALA A 85 0.46 6.89 2.64
N LEU A 86 1.34 6.85 3.64
CA LEU A 86 1.56 7.97 4.55
C LEU A 86 2.11 9.21 3.82
N GLU A 87 3.06 9.02 2.91
CA GLU A 87 3.59 10.11 2.06
C GLU A 87 2.51 10.73 1.17
N LEU A 88 1.56 9.93 0.67
CA LEU A 88 0.43 10.45 -0.09
C LEU A 88 -0.49 11.31 0.81
N LEU A 89 -0.73 10.87 2.04
CA LEU A 89 -1.54 11.62 3.01
C LEU A 89 -0.85 12.91 3.46
N GLU A 90 0.48 12.91 3.60
CA GLU A 90 1.27 14.13 3.82
C GLU A 90 1.17 15.10 2.65
N LYS A 91 1.33 14.62 1.41
CA LYS A 91 1.15 15.42 0.19
C LYS A 91 -0.27 16.00 0.08
N ALA A 92 -1.27 15.29 0.59
CA ALA A 92 -2.65 15.78 0.68
C ALA A 92 -2.88 16.79 1.83
N GLY A 93 -1.85 17.10 2.63
CA GLY A 93 -1.92 18.04 3.75
C GLY A 93 -2.67 17.52 4.98
N LEU A 94 -2.86 16.20 5.09
CA LEU A 94 -3.61 15.59 6.18
C LEU A 94 -2.76 15.32 7.44
N ILE A 95 -1.47 15.06 7.24
CA ILE A 95 -0.47 14.77 8.27
C ILE A 95 0.89 15.40 7.90
N GLU A 96 1.82 15.46 8.85
CA GLU A 96 3.25 15.77 8.64
C GLU A 96 4.07 14.59 9.18
N LEU A 97 5.08 14.13 8.44
CA LEU A 97 5.91 12.98 8.78
C LEU A 97 7.32 13.39 9.23
N ASN A 98 7.99 12.51 9.97
CA ASN A 98 9.42 12.60 10.25
C ASN A 98 10.25 12.16 9.02
N GLN A 99 11.53 12.57 8.99
CA GLN A 99 12.46 12.26 7.90
C GLN A 99 13.10 10.87 8.03
N ASN A 100 12.28 9.83 8.12
CA ASN A 100 12.74 8.44 8.12
C ASN A 100 12.67 7.83 6.71
N THR A 101 13.49 6.81 6.42
CA THR A 101 13.49 6.15 5.10
C THR A 101 12.14 5.50 4.80
N LEU A 102 11.70 4.60 5.69
CA LEU A 102 10.34 4.04 5.71
C LEU A 102 9.57 4.65 6.88
N LYS A 103 8.28 4.92 6.68
CA LYS A 103 7.39 5.52 7.68
C LYS A 103 6.29 4.55 8.07
N THR A 104 5.93 4.63 9.34
CA THR A 104 4.75 4.02 9.98
C THR A 104 3.90 5.14 10.60
N PRO A 105 2.68 4.87 11.10
CA PRO A 105 1.91 5.85 11.85
C PRO A 105 2.62 6.42 13.08
N LEU A 106 3.64 5.73 13.63
CA LEU A 106 4.47 6.23 14.71
C LEU A 106 5.39 7.39 14.27
N ASP A 107 5.64 7.52 12.97
CA ASP A 107 6.47 8.57 12.38
C ASP A 107 5.69 9.85 12.06
N ILE A 108 4.41 9.91 12.44
CA ILE A 108 3.56 11.08 12.24
C ILE A 108 3.91 12.16 13.27
N LYS A 109 4.55 13.22 12.77
CA LYS A 109 4.94 14.41 13.54
C LYS A 109 3.75 15.31 13.85
N LYS A 110 2.83 15.51 12.89
CA LYS A 110 1.59 16.27 13.12
C LYS A 110 0.38 15.55 12.55
N ASN A 111 -0.68 15.48 13.35
CA ASN A 111 -1.97 14.90 12.98
C ASN A 111 -3.11 15.85 13.42
N PRO A 112 -3.32 16.99 12.72
CA PRO A 112 -4.24 18.05 13.16
C PRO A 112 -5.70 17.57 13.24
N LYS A 113 -6.09 16.62 12.38
CA LYS A 113 -7.43 16.00 12.40
C LYS A 113 -7.53 14.81 13.35
N ASN A 114 -6.49 14.44 14.10
CA ASN A 114 -6.46 13.26 14.99
C ASN A 114 -6.96 11.98 14.29
N LEU A 115 -6.54 11.80 13.02
CA LEU A 115 -6.89 10.65 12.18
C LEU A 115 -6.48 9.34 12.86
N LYS A 116 -7.29 8.31 12.68
CA LYS A 116 -7.10 6.99 13.26
C LYS A 116 -6.72 6.01 12.16
N PHE A 117 -5.46 5.56 12.18
CA PHE A 117 -4.91 4.66 11.18
C PHE A 117 -5.27 3.21 11.48
N ILE A 118 -5.65 2.48 10.44
CA ILE A 118 -5.96 1.05 10.49
C ILE A 118 -5.13 0.39 9.40
N GLU A 119 -4.13 -0.36 9.83
CA GLU A 119 -3.21 -1.09 8.96
C GLU A 119 -3.84 -2.43 8.57
N LEU A 120 -4.02 -2.65 7.26
CA LEU A 120 -4.63 -3.87 6.71
C LEU A 120 -3.79 -4.42 5.56
N LYS A 121 -3.99 -5.71 5.24
CA LYS A 121 -3.43 -6.26 4.01
C LYS A 121 -3.97 -5.47 2.82
N ALA A 122 -3.12 -5.16 1.83
CA ALA A 122 -3.52 -4.36 0.66
C ALA A 122 -4.81 -4.86 -0.03
N ALA A 123 -4.98 -6.18 -0.14
CA ALA A 123 -6.16 -6.82 -0.72
C ALA A 123 -7.48 -6.58 0.05
N GLN A 124 -7.41 -6.17 1.32
CA GLN A 124 -8.58 -5.93 2.18
C GLN A 124 -9.07 -4.47 2.11
N LEU A 125 -8.24 -3.55 1.63
CA LEU A 125 -8.52 -2.12 1.66
C LEU A 125 -9.78 -1.70 0.86
N PRO A 126 -10.09 -2.27 -0.33
CA PRO A 126 -11.32 -1.95 -1.03
C PRO A 126 -12.58 -2.24 -0.21
N ARG A 127 -12.58 -3.36 0.53
CA ARG A 127 -13.70 -3.74 1.41
C ARG A 127 -13.75 -2.88 2.67
N ALA A 128 -12.60 -2.48 3.19
CA ALA A 128 -12.52 -1.64 4.38
C ALA A 128 -13.24 -0.28 4.22
N LEU A 129 -13.45 0.19 2.98
CA LEU A 129 -14.21 1.40 2.68
C LEU A 129 -15.65 1.40 3.22
N ASP A 130 -16.22 0.25 3.56
CA ASP A 130 -17.53 0.16 4.22
C ASP A 130 -17.48 0.59 5.71
N ASP A 131 -16.30 0.53 6.33
CA ASP A 131 -16.10 0.74 7.78
C ASP A 131 -15.18 1.93 8.13
N VAL A 132 -14.60 2.59 7.11
CA VAL A 132 -13.67 3.72 7.28
C VAL A 132 -14.07 4.95 6.45
N ASP A 133 -13.57 6.12 6.83
CA ASP A 133 -13.88 7.37 6.13
C ASP A 133 -13.08 7.50 4.83
N ILE A 134 -11.80 7.12 4.85
CA ILE A 134 -10.95 7.04 3.66
C ILE A 134 -10.04 5.82 3.72
N ALA A 135 -9.63 5.32 2.55
CA ALA A 135 -8.59 4.29 2.43
C ALA A 135 -7.57 4.69 1.36
N VAL A 136 -6.30 4.35 1.58
CA VAL A 136 -5.24 4.53 0.58
C VAL A 136 -5.00 3.22 -0.14
N ILE A 137 -5.42 3.10 -1.40
CA ILE A 137 -5.52 1.82 -2.11
C ILE A 137 -4.58 1.77 -3.32
N ASN A 138 -3.85 0.67 -3.48
CA ASN A 138 -3.07 0.37 -4.68
C ASN A 138 -3.99 0.19 -5.89
N SER A 139 -3.64 0.78 -7.06
CA SER A 139 -4.52 0.78 -8.23
C SER A 139 -5.02 -0.60 -8.68
N ASN A 140 -4.21 -1.65 -8.58
CA ASN A 140 -4.63 -3.00 -8.96
C ASN A 140 -5.78 -3.53 -8.09
N PHE A 141 -5.84 -3.15 -6.81
CA PHE A 141 -6.96 -3.50 -5.92
C PHE A 141 -8.12 -2.49 -6.00
N ALA A 142 -7.86 -1.26 -6.45
CA ALA A 142 -8.90 -0.25 -6.64
C ALA A 142 -9.73 -0.47 -7.92
N LEU A 143 -9.12 -1.06 -8.96
CA LEU A 143 -9.73 -1.31 -10.27
C LEU A 143 -10.17 -2.77 -10.48
N GLY A 144 -9.70 -3.68 -9.63
CA GLY A 144 -9.97 -5.12 -9.71
C GLY A 144 -11.25 -5.55 -9.00
#